data_AF-F0Y729-F1
#
_entry.id   AF-F0Y729-F1
#
_cell.length_a   1.000
_cell.length_b   1.000
_cell.length_c   1.000
_cell.angle_alpha   90.00
_cell.angle_beta   90.00
_cell.angle_gamma   90.00
#
_symmetry.space_group_name_H-M   'P 1'
#
loop_
_entity.id
_entity.type
_entity.pdbx_description
1 polymer ?
#
loop_
_entity_poly.entity_id
_entity_poly.type
_entity_poly.pdbx_seq_one_letter_code
_entity_poly.pdbx_strand_id
1 'polypeptide(L)'
;MSSQIDAAEANDGCVGPASERAGTAEACEGCPNAAACASGAGRAAPEDPTPGLVRDRLAGVKHVLLVLSGKGGVGKSTMSCQLALALASRGYDVGLLDIDICGPSVPRMMGLRGRGVHQSSSGWSPVYVDSPGGELGVMSVGFMLPEDDNAIIWRGPRKNGLIKQFLTEVDWGDLDFLVVDTPPGTSDEHISIAQYLKLADVAGALVVTTPQEVAMQDVRKELNFCAKTRIPVLGVVGNMCRLRVPLSSLEFVDRRTGRDATAEIRRLLREADPILKEVFDDVDASVDVFACDDAAASPAAMAAAFGVPYLGDVPLDPVLQRACDAGQSLVDDFQHASSFAPFSAVLGALLTHLAANDALAKSAAPS
;
A
#
# COMPACT_ATOMS: atom_id res chain seq x y z
N MET A 1 38.60 1.30 9.13
CA MET A 1 37.95 -0.03 9.18
C MET A 1 36.76 0.09 10.10
N SER A 2 35.57 0.30 9.52
CA SER A 2 34.32 0.42 10.27
C SER A 2 33.83 -0.98 10.57
N SER A 3 34.02 -1.45 11.81
CA SER A 3 33.47 -2.72 12.28
C SER A 3 31.95 -2.59 12.36
N GLN A 4 31.24 -3.27 11.46
CA GLN A 4 29.84 -3.62 11.66
C GLN A 4 29.77 -4.44 12.95
N ILE A 5 28.97 -3.97 13.91
CA ILE A 5 28.69 -4.70 15.14
C ILE A 5 27.50 -5.61 14.82
N ASP A 6 27.76 -6.91 14.68
CA ASP A 6 26.72 -7.92 14.55
C ASP A 6 25.90 -7.96 15.85
N ALA A 7 24.59 -7.74 15.75
CA ALA A 7 23.66 -7.81 16.88
C ALA A 7 23.49 -9.25 17.43
N ALA A 8 24.11 -10.25 16.80
CA ALA A 8 24.01 -11.66 17.15
C ALA A 8 25.01 -12.12 18.23
N GLU A 9 25.98 -11.28 18.64
CA GLU A 9 26.95 -11.59 19.71
C GLU A 9 26.68 -10.81 21.03
N ALA A 10 25.42 -10.45 21.30
CA ALA A 10 25.08 -9.93 22.62
C ALA A 10 25.04 -11.08 23.64
N ASN A 11 25.82 -10.97 24.73
CA ASN A 11 25.73 -11.90 25.86
C ASN A 11 24.29 -12.01 26.36
N ASP A 12 23.87 -13.23 26.69
CA ASP A 12 22.58 -13.52 27.33
C ASP A 12 22.54 -12.79 28.68
N GLY A 13 21.78 -11.69 28.76
CA GLY A 13 21.76 -10.76 29.91
C GLY A 13 22.21 -9.32 29.65
N CYS A 14 22.55 -8.95 28.40
CA CYS A 14 22.85 -7.56 28.04
C CYS A 14 21.66 -6.63 28.36
N VAL A 15 21.91 -5.59 29.17
CA VAL A 15 20.88 -4.59 29.54
C VAL A 15 20.59 -3.56 28.45
N GLY A 16 21.36 -3.56 27.36
CA GLY A 16 21.24 -2.63 26.23
C GLY A 16 21.89 -1.26 26.49
N PRO A 17 22.33 -0.54 25.43
CA PRO A 17 23.06 0.73 25.55
C PRO A 17 22.23 1.92 26.05
N ALA A 18 20.89 1.84 25.93
CA ALA A 18 19.96 2.86 26.41
C ALA A 18 19.56 2.70 27.89
N SER A 19 19.97 1.60 28.54
CA SER A 19 19.64 1.33 29.94
C SER A 19 20.43 2.23 30.89
N GLU A 20 19.82 2.64 32.02
CA GLU A 20 20.52 3.34 33.09
C GLU A 20 21.68 2.52 33.69
N ARG A 21 21.61 1.18 33.54
CA ARG A 21 22.66 0.24 33.97
C ARG A 21 23.64 -0.12 32.85
N ALA A 22 23.54 0.49 31.67
CA ALA A 22 24.44 0.21 30.55
C ALA A 22 25.89 0.56 30.91
N GLY A 23 26.81 -0.39 30.75
CA GLY A 23 28.22 -0.23 31.12
C GLY A 23 28.52 -0.32 32.62
N THR A 24 27.50 -0.58 33.46
CA THR A 24 27.64 -0.71 34.93
C THR A 24 26.94 -1.95 35.50
N ALA A 25 26.11 -2.64 34.72
CA ALA A 25 25.52 -3.92 35.12
C ALA A 25 26.57 -5.04 35.19
N GLU A 26 26.28 -6.08 35.97
CA GLU A 26 27.12 -7.28 36.08
C GLU A 26 27.37 -7.93 34.70
N ALA A 27 26.34 -7.98 33.85
CA ALA A 27 26.46 -8.46 32.47
C ALA A 27 27.34 -7.59 31.55
N CYS A 28 27.76 -6.40 32.00
CA CYS A 28 28.70 -5.53 31.28
C CYS A 28 30.16 -5.78 31.66
N GLU A 29 30.45 -6.58 32.69
CA GLU A 29 31.83 -6.93 33.05
C GLU A 29 32.50 -7.71 31.91
N GLY A 30 33.68 -7.27 31.49
CA GLY A 30 34.41 -7.85 30.35
C GLY A 30 33.86 -7.48 28.97
N CYS A 31 32.78 -6.70 28.87
CA CYS A 31 32.26 -6.23 27.58
C CYS A 31 33.20 -5.16 26.98
N PRO A 32 33.68 -5.33 25.73
CA PRO A 32 34.55 -4.35 25.07
C PRO A 32 33.92 -2.95 24.96
N ASN A 33 32.59 -2.89 24.93
CA ASN A 33 31.82 -1.65 24.79
C ASN A 33 31.35 -1.07 26.13
N ALA A 34 31.71 -1.65 27.28
CA ALA A 34 31.22 -1.21 28.59
C ALA A 34 31.54 0.27 28.87
N ALA A 35 32.76 0.71 28.59
CA ALA A 35 33.17 2.11 28.78
C ALA A 35 32.39 3.08 27.87
N ALA A 36 32.14 2.68 26.61
CA ALA A 36 31.34 3.47 25.68
C ALA A 36 29.87 3.57 26.13
N CYS A 37 29.28 2.49 26.63
CA CYS A 37 27.94 2.49 27.21
C CYS A 37 27.84 3.30 28.51
N ALA A 38 28.87 3.22 29.37
CA ALA A 38 28.95 3.96 30.64
C ALA A 38 29.11 5.47 30.42
N SER A 39 29.68 5.89 29.28
CA SER A 39 29.80 7.30 28.89
C SER A 39 28.45 8.02 28.73
N GLY A 40 27.34 7.26 28.69
CA GLY A 40 26.02 7.81 28.48
C GLY A 40 25.73 8.15 27.02
N ALA A 41 26.67 7.93 26.09
CA ALA A 41 26.46 8.22 24.66
C ALA A 41 25.22 7.50 24.07
N GLY A 42 24.90 6.29 24.56
CA GLY A 42 23.68 5.56 24.18
C GLY A 42 22.40 6.02 24.89
N ARG A 43 22.53 6.81 25.97
CA ARG A 43 21.41 7.39 26.75
C ARG A 43 21.14 8.85 26.37
N ALA A 44 22.13 9.51 25.76
CA ALA A 44 22.15 10.92 25.43
C ALA A 44 21.76 11.22 23.97
N ALA A 45 21.24 10.24 23.22
CA ALA A 45 20.50 10.57 22.02
C ALA A 45 19.18 11.22 22.49
N PRO A 46 18.94 12.51 22.26
CA PRO A 46 17.62 13.08 22.51
C PRO A 46 16.60 12.22 21.78
N GLU A 47 15.48 11.89 22.45
CA GLU A 47 14.37 11.20 21.78
C GLU A 47 14.05 11.94 20.49
N ASP A 48 13.99 11.21 19.38
CA ASP A 48 13.70 11.80 18.09
C ASP A 48 12.36 12.53 18.17
N PRO A 49 12.29 13.87 18.02
CA PRO A 49 11.03 14.60 18.15
C PRO A 49 10.05 14.28 17.01
N THR A 50 10.50 13.57 15.97
CA THR A 50 9.72 13.24 14.77
C THR A 50 8.33 12.70 15.07
N PRO A 51 8.13 11.66 15.90
CA PRO A 51 6.79 11.12 16.12
C PRO A 51 5.81 12.15 16.72
N GLY A 52 6.31 13.07 17.57
CA GLY A 52 5.50 14.18 18.09
C GLY A 52 5.12 15.18 17.00
N LEU A 53 6.08 15.57 16.16
CA LEU A 53 5.83 16.46 15.01
C LEU A 53 4.88 15.83 13.99
N VAL A 54 5.00 14.53 13.75
CA VAL A 54 4.10 13.79 12.85
C VAL A 54 2.69 13.74 13.42
N ARG A 55 2.53 13.44 14.71
CA ARG A 55 1.22 13.50 15.36
C ARG A 55 0.58 14.88 15.23
N ASP A 56 1.35 15.93 15.49
CA ASP A 56 0.84 17.31 15.42
C ASP A 56 0.50 17.70 13.98
N ARG A 57 1.31 17.27 12.99
CA ARG A 57 1.05 17.53 11.57
C ARG A 57 -0.18 16.80 11.05
N LEU A 58 -0.41 15.58 11.51
CA LEU A 58 -1.52 14.74 11.08
C LEU A 58 -2.77 14.89 11.96
N ALA A 59 -2.81 15.87 12.87
CA ALA A 59 -3.92 16.06 13.81
C ALA A 59 -5.26 16.36 13.13
N GLY A 60 -5.25 16.96 11.93
CA GLY A 60 -6.44 17.21 11.10
C GLY A 60 -6.87 16.03 10.23
N VAL A 61 -6.12 14.92 10.23
CA VAL A 61 -6.40 13.74 9.40
C VAL A 61 -7.20 12.73 10.22
N LYS A 62 -8.44 12.43 9.80
CA LYS A 62 -9.32 11.49 10.53
C LYS A 62 -8.85 10.05 10.44
N HIS A 63 -8.40 9.61 9.26
CA HIS A 63 -7.95 8.24 9.04
C HIS A 63 -6.67 8.17 8.21
N VAL A 64 -5.59 7.62 8.78
CA VAL A 64 -4.40 7.25 8.02
C VAL A 64 -4.49 5.78 7.59
N LEU A 65 -4.46 5.52 6.27
CA LEU A 65 -4.55 4.19 5.67
C LEU A 65 -3.20 3.81 5.05
N LEU A 66 -2.54 2.80 5.61
CA LEU A 66 -1.28 2.28 5.08
C LEU A 66 -1.55 1.20 4.02
N VAL A 67 -1.11 1.39 2.79
CA VAL A 67 -1.23 0.36 1.75
C VAL A 67 0.08 -0.42 1.65
N LEU A 68 0.06 -1.66 2.13
CA LEU A 68 1.23 -2.55 2.22
C LEU A 68 1.21 -3.62 1.12
N SER A 69 2.40 -4.13 0.78
CA SER A 69 2.54 -5.31 -0.09
C SER A 69 3.83 -6.06 0.21
N GLY A 70 3.80 -7.38 0.18
CA GLY A 70 4.99 -8.20 0.43
C GLY A 70 6.04 -8.15 -0.68
N LYS A 71 5.63 -7.89 -1.93
CA LYS A 71 6.54 -7.83 -3.09
C LYS A 71 6.19 -6.70 -4.06
N GLY A 72 7.16 -6.30 -4.86
CA GLY A 72 6.95 -5.40 -5.98
C GLY A 72 6.08 -6.03 -7.08
N GLY A 73 5.32 -5.19 -7.79
CA GLY A 73 4.54 -5.62 -8.97
C GLY A 73 3.18 -6.27 -8.66
N VAL A 74 2.72 -6.30 -7.40
CA VAL A 74 1.36 -6.77 -7.07
C VAL A 74 0.25 -5.76 -7.38
N GLY A 75 0.59 -4.55 -7.84
CA GLY A 75 -0.36 -3.47 -8.08
C GLY A 75 -0.74 -2.68 -6.83
N LYS A 76 0.15 -2.59 -5.83
CA LYS A 76 -0.02 -1.77 -4.62
C LYS A 76 -0.32 -0.31 -4.97
N SER A 77 0.56 0.36 -5.74
CA SER A 77 0.37 1.76 -6.14
C SER A 77 -0.90 1.97 -6.98
N THR A 78 -1.27 0.98 -7.80
CA THR A 78 -2.57 0.97 -8.52
C THR A 78 -3.73 0.99 -7.55
N MET A 79 -3.70 0.13 -6.53
CA MET A 79 -4.72 0.11 -5.50
C MET A 79 -4.75 1.43 -4.71
N SER A 80 -3.58 1.96 -4.31
CA SER A 80 -3.47 3.23 -3.58
C SER A 80 -4.07 4.41 -4.37
N CYS A 81 -3.73 4.55 -5.65
CA CYS A 81 -4.24 5.61 -6.51
C CYS A 81 -5.75 5.49 -6.73
N GLN A 82 -6.24 4.30 -7.07
CA GLN A 82 -7.66 4.08 -7.35
C GLN A 82 -8.51 4.18 -6.09
N LEU A 83 -7.97 3.76 -4.93
CA LEU A 83 -8.60 3.97 -3.62
C LEU A 83 -8.76 5.46 -3.32
N ALA A 84 -7.70 6.25 -3.50
CA ALA A 84 -7.73 7.68 -3.25
C ALA A 84 -8.73 8.41 -4.17
N LEU A 85 -8.69 8.10 -5.48
CA LEU A 85 -9.66 8.61 -6.46
C LEU A 85 -11.10 8.25 -6.06
N ALA A 86 -11.37 6.98 -5.78
CA ALA A 86 -12.73 6.54 -5.48
C ALA A 86 -13.27 7.04 -4.13
N LEU A 87 -12.41 7.33 -3.16
CA LEU A 87 -12.79 8.04 -1.93
C LEU A 87 -13.13 9.49 -2.23
N ALA A 88 -12.29 10.19 -3.00
CA ALA A 88 -12.55 11.58 -3.39
C ALA A 88 -13.85 11.70 -4.20
N SER A 89 -14.14 10.77 -5.12
CA SER A 89 -15.39 10.74 -5.88
C SER A 89 -16.63 10.51 -5.03
N ARG A 90 -16.49 9.95 -3.81
CA ARG A 90 -17.56 9.88 -2.82
C ARG A 90 -17.71 11.13 -1.96
N GLY A 91 -16.95 12.18 -2.24
CA GLY A 91 -17.03 13.46 -1.54
C GLY A 91 -16.15 13.56 -0.30
N TYR A 92 -15.20 12.64 -0.10
CA TYR A 92 -14.24 12.72 0.99
C TYR A 92 -13.04 13.60 0.60
N ASP A 93 -12.48 14.32 1.57
CA ASP A 93 -11.21 15.04 1.38
C ASP A 93 -10.05 14.07 1.63
N VAL A 94 -9.20 13.88 0.61
CA VAL A 94 -8.23 12.79 0.56
C VAL A 94 -6.82 13.30 0.26
N GLY A 95 -5.86 12.81 1.04
CA GLY A 95 -4.44 12.89 0.74
C GLY A 95 -3.93 11.55 0.19
N LEU A 96 -3.08 11.58 -0.82
CA LEU A 96 -2.31 10.43 -1.30
C LEU A 96 -0.81 10.73 -1.14
N LEU A 97 -0.16 10.01 -0.25
CA LEU A 97 1.27 10.12 0.02
C LEU A 97 2.02 8.91 -0.55
N ASP A 98 2.87 9.15 -1.54
CA ASP A 98 3.78 8.17 -2.12
C ASP A 98 5.16 8.24 -1.45
N ILE A 99 5.48 7.19 -0.70
CA ILE A 99 6.80 6.99 -0.08
C ILE A 99 7.57 5.83 -0.73
N ASP A 100 7.12 5.30 -1.88
CA ASP A 100 7.88 4.33 -2.67
C ASP A 100 8.96 5.01 -3.50
N ILE A 101 10.00 5.47 -2.80
CA ILE A 101 11.05 6.32 -3.38
C ILE A 101 11.80 5.64 -4.53
N CYS A 102 11.86 4.30 -4.57
CA CYS A 102 12.64 3.59 -5.58
C CYS A 102 11.98 3.56 -6.96
N GLY A 103 10.66 3.76 -7.03
CA GLY A 103 9.90 3.66 -8.28
C GLY A 103 8.63 4.51 -8.22
N PRO A 104 8.74 5.84 -8.07
CA PRO A 104 7.58 6.71 -7.92
C PRO A 104 6.71 6.63 -9.17
N SER A 105 5.56 5.99 -9.04
CA SER A 105 4.59 5.81 -10.12
C SER A 105 3.39 6.73 -9.98
N VAL A 106 3.13 7.23 -8.76
CA VAL A 106 1.92 7.98 -8.42
C VAL A 106 1.74 9.26 -9.26
N PRO A 107 2.74 10.13 -9.51
CA PRO A 107 2.54 11.29 -10.37
C PRO A 107 2.04 10.96 -11.77
N ARG A 108 2.49 9.84 -12.35
CA ARG A 108 1.99 9.35 -13.63
C ARG A 108 0.57 8.82 -13.49
N MET A 109 0.33 8.00 -12.48
CA MET A 109 -0.94 7.31 -12.26
C MET A 109 -2.10 8.22 -11.86
N MET A 110 -1.78 9.45 -11.46
CA MET A 110 -2.75 10.50 -11.12
C MET A 110 -2.84 11.60 -12.20
N GLY A 111 -2.15 11.43 -13.34
CA GLY A 111 -2.18 12.44 -14.42
C GLY A 111 -1.44 13.75 -14.10
N LEU A 112 -0.50 13.73 -13.14
CA LEU A 112 0.19 14.90 -12.59
C LEU A 112 1.65 15.05 -13.08
N ARG A 113 2.05 14.39 -14.18
CA ARG A 113 3.42 14.55 -14.73
C ARG A 113 3.71 16.00 -15.08
N GLY A 114 4.93 16.45 -14.77
CA GLY A 114 5.38 17.83 -15.00
C GLY A 114 4.84 18.86 -14.01
N ARG A 115 4.04 18.44 -13.02
CA ARG A 115 3.68 19.27 -11.87
C ARG A 115 4.80 19.24 -10.83
N GLY A 116 4.91 20.31 -10.05
CA GLY A 116 5.92 20.45 -9.01
C GLY A 116 5.29 20.77 -7.65
N VAL A 117 6.00 20.41 -6.59
CA VAL A 117 5.65 20.77 -5.23
C VAL A 117 6.01 22.24 -5.00
N HIS A 118 5.09 22.98 -4.38
CA HIS A 118 5.35 24.35 -3.95
C HIS A 118 5.65 24.38 -2.45
N GLN A 119 6.65 25.17 -2.06
CA GLN A 119 6.93 25.44 -0.65
C GLN A 119 6.29 26.76 -0.25
N SER A 120 5.48 26.72 0.81
CA SER A 120 4.79 27.86 1.40
C SER A 120 5.29 28.09 2.84
N SER A 121 4.69 29.05 3.55
CA SER A 121 4.99 29.30 4.96
C SER A 121 4.50 28.19 5.91
N SER A 122 3.49 27.41 5.52
CA SER A 122 2.92 26.32 6.32
C SER A 122 3.61 24.97 6.06
N GLY A 123 4.36 24.86 4.96
CA GLY A 123 5.04 23.65 4.53
C GLY A 123 5.02 23.43 3.03
N TRP A 124 5.20 22.19 2.60
CA TRP A 124 5.01 21.76 1.23
C TRP A 124 3.52 21.62 0.93
N SER A 125 3.06 22.31 -0.11
CA SER A 125 1.69 22.16 -0.59
C SER A 125 1.58 20.91 -1.47
N PRO A 126 0.60 20.02 -1.23
CA PRO A 126 0.33 18.89 -2.10
C PRO A 126 -0.11 19.35 -3.49
N VAL A 127 0.09 18.49 -4.49
CA VAL A 127 -0.36 18.72 -5.86
C VAL A 127 -1.76 18.14 -6.00
N TYR A 128 -2.74 18.98 -6.32
CA TYR A 128 -4.12 18.57 -6.40
C TYR A 128 -4.49 17.95 -7.75
N VAL A 129 -5.32 16.91 -7.70
CA VAL A 129 -6.02 16.29 -8.83
C VAL A 129 -7.41 16.90 -8.94
N ASP A 130 -7.85 17.18 -10.16
CA ASP A 130 -9.24 17.60 -10.40
C ASP A 130 -10.18 16.40 -10.14
N SER A 131 -10.91 16.45 -9.04
CA SER A 131 -11.87 15.42 -8.62
C SER A 131 -13.29 15.96 -8.70
N PRO A 132 -14.29 15.17 -9.14
CA PRO A 132 -15.68 15.61 -9.22
C PRO A 132 -16.38 15.71 -7.84
N GLY A 133 -15.76 15.17 -6.78
CA GLY A 133 -16.31 15.14 -5.43
C GLY A 133 -15.52 16.00 -4.45
N GLY A 134 -14.81 15.36 -3.52
CA GLY A 134 -13.95 16.01 -2.53
C GLY A 134 -12.55 16.29 -3.05
N GLU A 135 -11.75 17.00 -2.26
CA GLU A 135 -10.39 17.38 -2.64
C GLU A 135 -9.45 16.17 -2.64
N LEU A 136 -8.50 16.14 -3.59
CA LEU A 136 -7.49 15.09 -3.67
C LEU A 136 -6.09 15.68 -3.82
N GLY A 137 -5.39 15.80 -2.70
CA GLY A 137 -4.00 16.26 -2.65
C GLY A 137 -3.02 15.09 -2.77
N VAL A 138 -2.00 15.22 -3.62
CA VAL A 138 -0.99 14.19 -3.85
C VAL A 138 0.41 14.70 -3.48
N MET A 139 1.18 13.88 -2.77
CA MET A 139 2.60 14.12 -2.51
C MET A 139 3.41 12.89 -2.90
N SER A 140 4.48 13.08 -3.69
CA SER A 140 5.37 12.01 -4.12
C SER A 140 6.78 12.56 -4.32
N VAL A 141 7.79 11.71 -4.12
CA VAL A 141 9.17 12.05 -4.51
C VAL A 141 9.29 12.32 -6.01
N GLY A 142 8.41 11.76 -6.84
CA GLY A 142 8.45 11.97 -8.29
C GLY A 142 8.28 13.42 -8.72
N PHE A 143 7.61 14.27 -7.90
CA PHE A 143 7.52 15.71 -8.17
C PHE A 143 8.82 16.48 -7.90
N MET A 144 9.77 15.88 -7.19
CA MET A 144 11.04 16.49 -6.81
C MET A 144 12.19 16.04 -7.72
N LEU A 145 11.93 15.10 -8.64
CA LEU A 145 12.92 14.61 -9.58
C LEU A 145 12.94 15.47 -10.85
N PRO A 146 14.12 15.81 -11.36
CA PRO A 146 14.24 16.58 -12.59
C PRO A 146 13.77 15.80 -13.83
N GLU A 147 13.82 14.47 -13.81
CA GLU A 147 13.43 13.60 -14.93
C GLU A 147 12.84 12.27 -14.41
N ASP A 148 11.78 11.79 -15.05
CA ASP A 148 10.99 10.62 -14.62
C ASP A 148 11.73 9.27 -14.70
N ASP A 149 12.78 9.17 -15.53
CA ASP A 149 13.44 7.89 -15.85
C ASP A 149 14.77 7.66 -15.10
N ASN A 150 15.17 8.59 -14.22
CA ASN A 150 16.38 8.44 -13.45
C ASN A 150 16.17 7.49 -12.27
N ALA A 151 16.84 6.33 -12.30
CA ALA A 151 16.83 5.39 -11.19
C ALA A 151 17.35 6.08 -9.92
N ILE A 152 16.48 6.23 -8.91
CA ILE A 152 16.84 6.87 -7.65
C ILE A 152 17.65 5.89 -6.80
N ILE A 153 18.98 6.00 -6.85
CA ILE A 153 19.88 5.25 -5.96
C ILE A 153 20.20 6.10 -4.73
N TRP A 154 19.22 6.23 -3.83
CA TRP A 154 19.42 6.93 -2.55
C TRP A 154 19.75 5.96 -1.42
N ARG A 155 20.67 6.35 -0.54
CA ARG A 155 21.02 5.57 0.66
C ARG A 155 19.94 5.74 1.75
N GLY A 156 19.77 4.72 2.59
CA GLY A 156 18.74 4.65 3.65
C GLY A 156 18.53 5.94 4.46
N PRO A 157 19.59 6.58 5.01
CA PRO A 157 19.42 7.82 5.78
C PRO A 157 18.77 8.97 5.02
N ARG A 158 19.04 9.10 3.70
CA ARG A 158 18.42 10.12 2.86
C ARG A 158 16.94 9.81 2.61
N LYS A 159 16.61 8.54 2.40
CA LYS A 159 15.22 8.09 2.24
C LYS A 159 14.41 8.34 3.53
N ASN A 160 14.94 7.93 4.68
CA ASN A 160 14.28 8.13 5.97
C ASN A 160 14.11 9.62 6.28
N GLY A 161 15.12 10.44 5.95
CA GLY A 161 15.02 11.90 6.02
C GLY A 161 13.86 12.44 5.19
N LEU A 162 13.72 12.00 3.93
CA LEU A 162 12.60 12.44 3.08
C LEU A 162 11.24 11.97 3.60
N ILE A 163 11.11 10.71 4.05
CA ILE A 163 9.86 10.19 4.65
C ILE A 163 9.47 11.04 5.85
N LYS A 164 10.44 11.37 6.73
CA LYS A 164 10.23 12.28 7.85
C LYS A 164 9.71 13.63 7.37
N GLN A 165 10.35 14.25 6.38
CA GLN A 165 9.89 15.54 5.85
C GLN A 165 8.48 15.46 5.26
N PHE A 166 8.14 14.39 4.54
CA PHE A 166 6.77 14.22 4.04
C PHE A 166 5.73 14.18 5.16
N LEU A 167 6.04 13.55 6.28
CA LEU A 167 5.12 13.43 7.41
C LEU A 167 5.09 14.68 8.30
N THR A 168 6.14 15.50 8.30
CA THR A 168 6.23 16.68 9.20
C THR A 168 6.07 18.03 8.50
N GLU A 169 6.35 18.10 7.21
CA GLU A 169 6.42 19.36 6.44
C GLU A 169 5.33 19.47 5.37
N VAL A 170 4.62 18.40 4.99
CA VAL A 170 3.51 18.51 4.03
C VAL A 170 2.29 19.07 4.73
N ASP A 171 1.74 20.15 4.18
CA ASP A 171 0.54 20.81 4.69
C ASP A 171 -0.70 20.15 4.10
N TRP A 172 -1.23 19.15 4.82
CA TRP A 172 -2.41 18.38 4.41
C TRP A 172 -3.73 19.09 4.71
N GLY A 173 -3.75 20.06 5.63
CA GLY A 173 -5.00 20.61 6.15
C GLY A 173 -5.85 19.57 6.89
N ASP A 174 -7.17 19.70 6.78
CA ASP A 174 -8.12 18.74 7.32
C ASP A 174 -8.45 17.69 6.25
N LEU A 175 -8.29 16.41 6.56
CA LEU A 175 -8.57 15.31 5.63
C LEU A 175 -9.47 14.27 6.30
N ASP A 176 -10.36 13.66 5.51
CA ASP A 176 -11.04 12.44 5.92
C ASP A 176 -10.09 11.24 5.84
N PHE A 177 -9.28 11.15 4.78
CA PHE A 177 -8.37 10.03 4.56
C PHE A 177 -6.99 10.49 4.09
N LEU A 178 -5.93 9.94 4.69
CA LEU A 178 -4.59 9.97 4.13
C LEU A 178 -4.19 8.54 3.73
N VAL A 179 -4.18 8.27 2.42
CA VAL A 179 -3.71 7.02 1.84
C VAL A 179 -2.19 7.10 1.66
N VAL A 180 -1.46 6.15 2.25
CA VAL A 180 0.01 6.09 2.18
C VAL A 180 0.42 4.88 1.35
N ASP A 181 1.00 5.14 0.17
CA ASP A 181 1.59 4.11 -0.68
C ASP A 181 3.02 3.80 -0.21
N THR A 182 3.19 2.67 0.48
CA THR A 182 4.48 2.29 1.08
C THR A 182 5.41 1.65 0.05
N PRO A 183 6.72 1.50 0.28
CA PRO A 183 7.55 0.60 -0.54
C PRO A 183 7.06 -0.87 -0.48
N PRO A 184 7.51 -1.76 -1.37
CA PRO A 184 7.24 -3.20 -1.25
C PRO A 184 8.19 -3.90 -0.26
N GLY A 185 7.65 -4.88 0.48
CA GLY A 185 8.39 -5.78 1.39
C GLY A 185 8.91 -5.10 2.65
N THR A 186 9.30 -5.87 3.67
CA THR A 186 9.68 -5.37 5.01
C THR A 186 11.05 -4.66 5.08
N SER A 187 11.25 -3.59 4.31
CA SER A 187 12.49 -2.83 4.26
C SER A 187 12.62 -1.83 5.44
N ASP A 188 13.80 -1.19 5.59
CA ASP A 188 14.03 -0.19 6.66
C ASP A 188 13.04 1.00 6.59
N GLU A 189 12.53 1.29 5.39
CA GLU A 189 11.51 2.31 5.16
C GLU A 189 10.18 1.97 5.86
N HIS A 190 9.77 0.69 5.90
CA HIS A 190 8.56 0.23 6.60
C HIS A 190 8.65 0.41 8.11
N ILE A 191 9.79 0.06 8.68
CA ILE A 191 10.04 0.23 10.10
C ILE A 191 9.98 1.73 10.44
N SER A 192 10.59 2.57 9.59
CA SER A 192 10.61 4.02 9.78
C SER A 192 9.21 4.63 9.77
N ILE A 193 8.37 4.31 8.77
CA ILE A 193 7.00 4.84 8.70
C ILE A 193 6.16 4.39 9.91
N ALA A 194 6.27 3.12 10.31
CA ALA A 194 5.56 2.62 11.49
C ALA A 194 6.04 3.28 12.80
N GLN A 195 7.34 3.58 12.92
CA GLN A 195 7.88 4.29 14.07
C GLN A 195 7.40 5.76 14.11
N TYR A 196 7.39 6.44 12.98
CA TYR A 196 6.97 7.84 12.88
C TYR A 196 5.46 8.00 13.09
N LEU A 197 4.66 7.06 12.60
CA LEU A 197 3.21 7.06 12.79
C LEU A 197 2.77 6.46 14.13
N LYS A 198 3.69 5.97 14.98
CA LYS A 198 3.37 5.33 16.25
C LYS A 198 2.53 6.19 17.20
N LEU A 199 2.70 7.53 17.14
CA LEU A 199 1.95 8.49 17.95
C LEU A 199 0.76 9.12 17.20
N ALA A 200 0.62 8.84 15.90
CA ALA A 200 -0.53 9.25 15.10
C ALA A 200 -1.64 8.19 15.23
N ASP A 201 -2.90 8.60 15.12
CA ASP A 201 -4.03 7.68 15.14
C ASP A 201 -4.18 7.03 13.75
N VAL A 202 -3.51 5.89 13.58
CA VAL A 202 -3.53 5.15 12.31
C VAL A 202 -4.76 4.24 12.29
N ALA A 203 -5.65 4.48 11.33
CA ALA A 203 -6.85 3.67 11.15
C ALA A 203 -6.51 2.20 10.84
N GLY A 204 -5.46 1.97 10.04
CA GLY A 204 -4.84 0.66 9.88
C GLY A 204 -4.17 0.42 8.53
N ALA A 205 -3.84 -0.84 8.26
CA ALA A 205 -3.17 -1.30 7.05
C ALA A 205 -4.11 -2.08 6.12
N LEU A 206 -4.07 -1.74 4.84
CA LEU A 206 -4.63 -2.49 3.72
C LEU A 206 -3.50 -3.28 3.05
N VAL A 207 -3.58 -4.61 3.04
CA VAL A 207 -2.51 -5.46 2.50
C VAL A 207 -2.89 -5.98 1.12
N VAL A 208 -2.10 -5.63 0.10
CA VAL A 208 -2.32 -6.04 -1.30
C VAL A 208 -1.41 -7.21 -1.65
N THR A 209 -1.99 -8.27 -2.23
CA THR A 209 -1.26 -9.47 -2.64
C THR A 209 -1.70 -9.97 -4.01
N THR A 210 -1.01 -10.98 -4.56
CA THR A 210 -1.50 -11.82 -5.67
C THR A 210 -1.45 -13.30 -5.28
N PRO A 211 -2.22 -14.21 -5.91
CA PRO A 211 -2.22 -15.63 -5.57
C PRO A 211 -0.92 -16.40 -5.86
N GLN A 212 0.13 -15.73 -6.33
CA GLN A 212 1.42 -16.38 -6.57
C GLN A 212 2.06 -16.80 -5.25
N GLU A 213 2.53 -18.05 -5.15
CA GLU A 213 3.13 -18.62 -3.94
C GLU A 213 4.23 -17.72 -3.33
N VAL A 214 5.10 -17.14 -4.17
CA VAL A 214 6.17 -16.23 -3.72
C VAL A 214 5.59 -14.97 -3.07
N ALA A 215 4.50 -14.40 -3.62
CA ALA A 215 3.83 -13.25 -3.01
C ALA A 215 3.24 -13.59 -1.64
N MET A 216 2.66 -14.78 -1.52
CA MET A 216 1.99 -15.25 -0.32
C MET A 216 2.98 -15.40 0.85
N GLN A 217 4.20 -15.87 0.59
CA GLN A 217 5.25 -15.91 1.62
C GLN A 217 5.63 -14.53 2.13
N ASP A 218 5.74 -13.54 1.25
CA ASP A 218 6.10 -12.18 1.65
C ASP A 218 4.95 -11.48 2.38
N VAL A 219 3.70 -11.75 2.01
CA VAL A 219 2.55 -11.16 2.70
C VAL A 219 2.38 -11.71 4.11
N ARG A 220 2.76 -12.97 4.38
CA ARG A 220 2.85 -13.47 5.76
C ARG A 220 3.84 -12.65 6.58
N LYS A 221 4.94 -12.16 6.00
CA LYS A 221 5.90 -11.27 6.69
C LYS A 221 5.28 -9.91 6.98
N GLU A 222 4.53 -9.35 6.03
CA GLU A 222 3.80 -8.07 6.20
C GLU A 222 2.73 -8.14 7.31
N LEU A 223 1.95 -9.22 7.35
CA LEU A 223 0.95 -9.43 8.41
C LEU A 223 1.62 -9.58 9.79
N ASN A 224 2.73 -10.30 9.86
CA ASN A 224 3.54 -10.38 11.08
C ASN A 224 4.16 -9.03 11.47
N PHE A 225 4.57 -8.22 10.49
CA PHE A 225 5.06 -6.86 10.72
C PHE A 225 3.96 -6.01 11.37
N CYS A 226 2.74 -6.00 10.80
CA CYS A 226 1.60 -5.29 11.38
C CYS A 226 1.32 -5.74 12.83
N ALA A 227 1.35 -7.06 13.09
CA ALA A 227 1.16 -7.59 14.43
C ALA A 227 2.25 -7.11 15.42
N LYS A 228 3.52 -7.07 14.99
CA LYS A 228 4.64 -6.60 15.81
C LYS A 228 4.59 -5.09 16.07
N THR A 229 4.20 -4.30 15.09
CA THR A 229 4.08 -2.84 15.20
C THR A 229 2.76 -2.39 15.79
N ARG A 230 1.83 -3.34 16.01
CA ARG A 230 0.45 -3.10 16.50
C ARG A 230 -0.37 -2.21 15.57
N ILE A 231 -0.07 -2.24 14.28
CA ILE A 231 -0.88 -1.59 13.25
C ILE A 231 -2.08 -2.52 12.97
N PRO A 232 -3.33 -2.05 13.15
CA PRO A 232 -4.52 -2.84 12.84
C PRO A 232 -4.55 -3.19 11.35
N VAL A 233 -4.82 -4.46 11.00
CA VAL A 233 -5.02 -4.85 9.60
C VAL A 233 -6.49 -4.71 9.26
N LEU A 234 -6.83 -3.73 8.41
CA LEU A 234 -8.20 -3.47 7.95
C LEU A 234 -8.68 -4.55 6.98
N GLY A 235 -7.75 -5.13 6.23
CA GLY A 235 -7.99 -6.34 5.47
C GLY A 235 -6.96 -6.62 4.40
N VAL A 236 -7.09 -7.79 3.80
CA VAL A 236 -6.28 -8.25 2.68
C VAL A 236 -7.09 -8.16 1.38
N VAL A 237 -6.46 -7.66 0.32
CA VAL A 237 -7.01 -7.61 -1.04
C VAL A 237 -6.20 -8.53 -1.95
N GLY A 238 -6.87 -9.50 -2.57
CA GLY A 238 -6.29 -10.31 -3.62
C GLY A 238 -6.34 -9.57 -4.96
N ASN A 239 -5.24 -8.98 -5.39
CA ASN A 239 -5.16 -8.37 -6.71
C ASN A 239 -4.72 -9.39 -7.77
N MET A 240 -5.08 -9.13 -9.02
CA MET A 240 -4.72 -9.95 -10.18
C MET A 240 -5.06 -11.45 -10.00
N CYS A 241 -6.12 -11.77 -9.24
CA CYS A 241 -6.42 -13.16 -8.89
C CYS A 241 -6.90 -13.97 -10.10
N ARG A 242 -7.63 -13.33 -11.01
CA ARG A 242 -8.11 -13.92 -12.27
C ARG A 242 -7.99 -12.91 -13.39
N LEU A 243 -7.79 -13.38 -14.61
CA LEU A 243 -8.02 -12.57 -15.80
C LEU A 243 -9.51 -12.64 -16.10
N ARG A 244 -10.17 -11.49 -16.15
CA ARG A 244 -11.58 -11.39 -16.48
C ARG A 244 -11.77 -10.44 -17.65
N VAL A 245 -12.24 -10.96 -18.77
CA VAL A 245 -12.42 -10.19 -20.01
C VAL A 245 -13.77 -10.51 -20.63
N PRO A 246 -14.38 -9.57 -21.38
CA PRO A 246 -15.59 -9.85 -22.13
C PRO A 246 -15.41 -11.07 -23.04
N LEU A 247 -16.37 -12.00 -23.05
CA LEU A 247 -16.33 -13.16 -23.93
C LEU A 247 -16.19 -12.74 -25.41
N SER A 248 -16.82 -11.62 -25.75
CA SER A 248 -16.74 -10.99 -27.07
C SER A 248 -15.37 -10.42 -27.43
N SER A 249 -14.44 -10.27 -26.48
CA SER A 249 -13.06 -9.83 -26.74
C SER A 249 -12.08 -10.99 -26.91
N LEU A 250 -12.48 -12.25 -26.66
CA LEU A 250 -11.58 -13.40 -26.80
C LEU A 250 -11.21 -13.68 -28.25
N GLU A 251 -9.93 -13.91 -28.49
CA GLU A 251 -9.39 -14.44 -29.74
C GLU A 251 -9.19 -15.95 -29.62
N PHE A 252 -9.51 -16.69 -30.68
CA PHE A 252 -9.42 -18.14 -30.72
C PHE A 252 -8.43 -18.55 -31.81
N VAL A 253 -7.34 -19.20 -31.42
CA VAL A 253 -6.28 -19.66 -32.35
C VAL A 253 -6.22 -21.18 -32.33
N ASP A 254 -6.25 -21.83 -33.50
CA ASP A 254 -6.03 -23.27 -33.60
C ASP A 254 -4.57 -23.58 -33.27
N ARG A 255 -4.31 -24.13 -32.08
CA ARG A 255 -2.97 -24.45 -31.59
C ARG A 255 -2.16 -25.37 -32.51
N ARG A 256 -2.81 -26.16 -33.37
CA ARG A 256 -2.13 -27.09 -34.30
C ARG A 256 -1.62 -26.38 -35.55
N THR A 257 -2.36 -25.37 -36.01
CA THR A 257 -2.10 -24.70 -37.30
C THR A 257 -1.66 -23.25 -37.16
N GLY A 258 -1.80 -22.66 -35.97
CA GLY A 258 -1.53 -21.25 -35.69
C GLY A 258 -2.53 -20.30 -36.35
N ARG A 259 -3.58 -20.81 -36.99
CA ARG A 259 -4.57 -19.98 -37.69
C ARG A 259 -5.55 -19.37 -36.71
N ASP A 260 -5.86 -18.09 -36.94
CA ASP A 260 -6.96 -17.41 -36.28
C ASP A 260 -8.30 -18.05 -36.71
N ALA A 261 -9.02 -18.57 -35.72
CA ALA A 261 -10.33 -19.19 -35.85
C ALA A 261 -11.42 -18.37 -35.15
N THR A 262 -11.12 -17.13 -34.74
CA THR A 262 -11.99 -16.27 -33.92
C THR A 262 -13.37 -16.08 -34.55
N ALA A 263 -13.42 -15.72 -35.83
CA ALA A 263 -14.70 -15.49 -36.53
C ALA A 263 -15.56 -16.76 -36.58
N GLU A 264 -14.94 -17.91 -36.87
CA GLU A 264 -15.62 -19.20 -36.96
C GLU A 264 -16.16 -19.64 -35.60
N ILE A 265 -15.32 -19.61 -34.55
CA ILE A 265 -15.71 -20.00 -33.20
C ILE A 265 -16.79 -19.09 -32.64
N ARG A 266 -16.69 -17.76 -32.81
CA ARG A 266 -17.73 -16.82 -32.37
C ARG A 266 -19.07 -17.07 -33.08
N ARG A 267 -19.04 -17.39 -34.38
CA ARG A 267 -20.26 -17.77 -35.12
C ARG A 267 -20.88 -19.03 -34.54
N LEU A 268 -20.07 -20.07 -34.31
CA LEU A 268 -20.53 -21.33 -33.73
C LEU A 268 -21.10 -21.14 -32.33
N LEU A 269 -20.46 -20.35 -31.47
CA LEU A 269 -20.96 -20.07 -30.11
C LEU A 269 -22.32 -19.36 -30.12
N ARG A 270 -22.52 -18.39 -31.02
CA ARG A 270 -23.81 -17.68 -31.15
C ARG A 270 -24.91 -18.52 -31.79
N GLU A 271 -24.56 -19.49 -32.65
CA GLU A 271 -25.54 -20.38 -33.28
C GLU A 271 -25.86 -21.62 -32.43
N ALA A 272 -24.98 -21.97 -31.49
CA ALA A 272 -25.10 -23.19 -30.68
C ALA A 272 -26.31 -23.15 -29.75
N ASP A 273 -26.65 -21.99 -29.19
CA ASP A 273 -27.73 -21.86 -28.21
C ASP A 273 -28.34 -20.44 -28.21
N PRO A 274 -29.70 -20.30 -28.17
CA PRO A 274 -30.36 -19.00 -28.12
C PRO A 274 -29.97 -18.14 -26.91
N ILE A 275 -29.73 -18.73 -25.75
CA ILE A 275 -29.29 -18.00 -24.54
C ILE A 275 -27.89 -17.47 -24.76
N LEU A 276 -26.97 -18.30 -25.27
CA LEU A 276 -25.61 -17.85 -25.60
C LEU A 276 -25.63 -16.69 -26.58
N LYS A 277 -26.51 -16.72 -27.59
CA LYS A 277 -26.67 -15.62 -28.53
C LYS A 277 -27.08 -14.30 -27.86
N GLU A 278 -27.99 -14.37 -26.88
CA GLU A 278 -28.49 -13.21 -26.16
C GLU A 278 -27.44 -12.63 -25.20
N VAL A 279 -26.69 -13.49 -24.50
CA VAL A 279 -25.77 -13.04 -23.44
C VAL A 279 -24.33 -12.83 -23.92
N PHE A 280 -23.99 -13.20 -25.17
CA PHE A 280 -22.59 -13.29 -25.64
C PHE A 280 -21.77 -12.02 -25.41
N ASP A 281 -22.38 -10.85 -25.62
CA ASP A 281 -21.71 -9.56 -25.52
C ASP A 281 -21.74 -8.99 -24.09
N ASP A 282 -22.51 -9.59 -23.18
CA ASP A 282 -22.74 -9.15 -21.79
C ASP A 282 -22.15 -10.11 -20.74
N VAL A 283 -21.42 -11.15 -21.16
CA VAL A 283 -20.77 -12.11 -20.25
C VAL A 283 -19.26 -12.01 -20.30
N ASP A 284 -18.63 -12.11 -19.14
CA ASP A 284 -17.19 -12.22 -19.00
C ASP A 284 -16.74 -13.69 -19.00
N ALA A 285 -15.63 -13.95 -19.68
CA ALA A 285 -14.85 -15.15 -19.48
C ALA A 285 -13.79 -14.90 -18.40
N SER A 286 -13.55 -15.89 -17.53
CA SER A 286 -12.51 -15.80 -16.50
C SER A 286 -11.59 -17.01 -16.51
N VAL A 287 -10.29 -16.77 -16.30
CA VAL A 287 -9.28 -17.81 -16.10
C VAL A 287 -8.34 -17.41 -14.96
N ASP A 288 -7.89 -18.38 -14.17
CA ASP A 288 -6.87 -18.15 -13.16
C ASP A 288 -5.52 -17.89 -13.83
N VAL A 289 -4.93 -16.71 -13.56
CA VAL A 289 -3.63 -16.32 -14.15
C VAL A 289 -2.49 -17.03 -13.43
N PHE A 290 -2.65 -17.22 -12.13
CA PHE A 290 -1.70 -17.91 -11.27
C PHE A 290 -2.42 -19.15 -10.73
N ALA A 291 -2.20 -20.29 -11.39
CA ALA A 291 -2.74 -21.56 -10.93
C ALA A 291 -2.27 -21.81 -9.49
N CYS A 292 -3.23 -21.91 -8.58
CA CYS A 292 -2.99 -22.25 -7.19
C CYS A 292 -3.38 -23.72 -7.04
N ASP A 293 -2.40 -24.63 -7.10
CA ASP A 293 -2.65 -26.07 -6.95
C ASP A 293 -3.13 -26.43 -5.53
N ASP A 294 -2.97 -25.50 -4.58
CA ASP A 294 -3.40 -25.63 -3.19
C ASP A 294 -4.38 -24.51 -2.80
N ALA A 295 -5.66 -24.83 -2.65
CA ALA A 295 -6.68 -23.87 -2.21
C ALA A 295 -6.37 -23.23 -0.84
N ALA A 296 -5.53 -23.89 -0.01
CA ALA A 296 -5.05 -23.36 1.27
C ALA A 296 -4.00 -22.25 1.11
N ALA A 297 -3.46 -22.03 -0.09
CA ALA A 297 -2.50 -20.98 -0.43
C ALA A 297 -3.13 -19.74 -1.07
N SER A 298 -4.46 -19.59 -1.02
CA SER A 298 -5.15 -18.38 -1.52
C SER A 298 -4.99 -17.17 -0.57
N PRO A 299 -5.09 -15.93 -1.09
CA PRO A 299 -5.16 -14.72 -0.26
C PRO A 299 -6.21 -14.79 0.86
N ALA A 300 -7.39 -15.32 0.55
CA ALA A 300 -8.48 -15.52 1.50
C ALA A 300 -8.12 -16.52 2.61
N ALA A 301 -7.54 -17.67 2.25
CA ALA A 301 -7.10 -18.66 3.23
C ALA A 301 -6.02 -18.12 4.17
N MET A 302 -5.08 -17.33 3.64
CA MET A 302 -4.06 -16.66 4.45
C MET A 302 -4.66 -15.61 5.38
N ALA A 303 -5.57 -14.77 4.90
CA ALA A 303 -6.26 -13.78 5.74
C ALA A 303 -6.97 -14.47 6.92
N ALA A 304 -7.69 -15.57 6.64
CA ALA A 304 -8.34 -16.38 7.66
C ALA A 304 -7.35 -16.99 8.66
N ALA A 305 -6.20 -17.49 8.19
CA ALA A 305 -5.16 -18.06 9.06
C ALA A 305 -4.53 -17.03 10.02
N PHE A 306 -4.51 -15.74 9.65
CA PHE A 306 -4.06 -14.65 10.50
C PHE A 306 -5.20 -13.98 11.30
N GLY A 307 -6.44 -14.43 11.12
CA GLY A 307 -7.62 -13.83 11.77
C GLY A 307 -7.89 -12.40 11.32
N VAL A 308 -7.48 -12.02 10.10
CA VAL A 308 -7.68 -10.68 9.54
C VAL A 308 -8.75 -10.70 8.44
N PRO A 309 -9.47 -9.59 8.19
CA PRO A 309 -10.50 -9.55 7.18
C PRO A 309 -9.96 -9.81 5.77
N TYR A 310 -10.75 -10.50 4.95
CA TYR A 310 -10.54 -10.59 3.51
C TYR A 310 -11.56 -9.69 2.80
N LEU A 311 -11.09 -8.66 2.09
CA LEU A 311 -11.99 -7.67 1.48
C LEU A 311 -12.48 -8.08 0.10
N GLY A 312 -11.77 -8.99 -0.57
CA GLY A 312 -12.17 -9.53 -1.87
C GLY A 312 -11.03 -9.58 -2.89
N ASP A 313 -11.39 -10.07 -4.08
CA ASP A 313 -10.51 -10.16 -5.23
C ASP A 313 -10.74 -9.00 -6.20
N VAL A 314 -9.68 -8.45 -6.76
CA VAL A 314 -9.71 -7.58 -7.94
C VAL A 314 -9.06 -8.33 -9.11
N PRO A 315 -9.75 -8.51 -10.25
CA PRO A 315 -9.21 -9.24 -11.38
C PRO A 315 -8.10 -8.44 -12.07
N LEU A 316 -7.22 -9.15 -12.79
CA LEU A 316 -6.33 -8.56 -13.76
C LEU A 316 -7.20 -8.02 -14.91
N ASP A 317 -7.23 -6.70 -15.04
CA ASP A 317 -8.09 -6.00 -15.98
C ASP A 317 -7.27 -4.93 -16.74
N PRO A 318 -7.11 -5.07 -18.07
CA PRO A 318 -6.43 -4.07 -18.89
C PRO A 318 -7.09 -2.68 -18.84
N VAL A 319 -8.39 -2.59 -18.56
CA VAL A 319 -9.08 -1.29 -18.41
C VAL A 319 -8.59 -0.57 -17.17
N LEU A 320 -8.41 -1.28 -16.05
CA LEU A 320 -7.85 -0.72 -14.82
C LEU A 320 -6.42 -0.19 -15.04
N GLN A 321 -5.60 -0.92 -15.80
CA GLN A 321 -4.29 -0.43 -16.20
C GLN A 321 -4.38 0.87 -17.00
N ARG A 322 -5.25 0.91 -18.04
CA ARG A 322 -5.44 2.11 -18.85
C ARG A 322 -5.95 3.30 -18.04
N ALA A 323 -6.86 3.07 -17.09
CA ALA A 323 -7.35 4.10 -16.19
C ALA A 323 -6.19 4.72 -15.40
N CYS A 324 -5.30 3.89 -14.85
CA CYS A 324 -4.11 4.38 -14.15
C CYS A 324 -3.15 5.12 -15.10
N ASP A 325 -2.85 4.58 -16.27
CA ASP A 325 -1.96 5.23 -17.24
C ASP A 325 -2.50 6.59 -17.72
N ALA A 326 -3.83 6.76 -17.72
CA ALA A 326 -4.52 7.99 -18.08
C ALA A 326 -4.74 8.96 -16.90
N GLY A 327 -4.45 8.57 -15.65
CA GLY A 327 -4.75 9.38 -14.47
C GLY A 327 -6.23 9.46 -14.12
N GLN A 328 -7.01 8.45 -14.49
CA GLN A 328 -8.47 8.44 -14.42
C GLN A 328 -9.02 7.46 -13.37
N SER A 329 -10.23 7.75 -12.91
CA SER A 329 -10.91 7.01 -11.86
C SER A 329 -11.65 5.81 -12.45
N LEU A 330 -11.36 4.60 -11.95
CA LEU A 330 -12.09 3.40 -12.35
C LEU A 330 -13.60 3.54 -12.05
N VAL A 331 -13.94 4.14 -10.91
CA VAL A 331 -15.33 4.20 -10.43
C VAL A 331 -16.18 5.23 -11.16
N ASP A 332 -15.55 6.28 -11.72
CA ASP A 332 -16.26 7.34 -12.44
C ASP A 332 -16.24 7.10 -13.94
N ASP A 333 -15.07 6.78 -14.50
CA ASP A 333 -14.86 6.79 -15.95
C ASP A 333 -15.03 5.40 -16.59
N PHE A 334 -14.88 4.32 -15.81
CA PHE A 334 -14.75 2.95 -16.33
C PHE A 334 -15.69 1.93 -15.67
N GLN A 335 -16.96 2.29 -15.47
CA GLN A 335 -17.96 1.41 -14.84
C GLN A 335 -18.24 0.10 -15.60
N HIS A 336 -17.88 0.05 -16.88
CA HIS A 336 -17.98 -1.15 -17.72
C HIS A 336 -16.81 -2.13 -17.53
N ALA A 337 -15.78 -1.75 -16.77
CA ALA A 337 -14.60 -2.57 -16.56
C ALA A 337 -14.92 -3.81 -15.72
N SER A 338 -14.28 -4.94 -16.04
CA SER A 338 -14.42 -6.20 -15.28
C SER A 338 -14.02 -6.05 -13.81
N SER A 339 -13.13 -5.10 -13.52
CA SER A 339 -12.64 -4.77 -12.18
C SER A 339 -13.52 -3.76 -11.41
N PHE A 340 -14.45 -3.06 -12.07
CA PHE A 340 -15.28 -2.01 -11.42
C PHE A 340 -16.09 -2.56 -10.24
N ALA A 341 -16.92 -3.58 -10.47
CA ALA A 341 -17.77 -4.15 -9.43
C ALA A 341 -16.96 -4.81 -8.30
N PRO A 342 -15.92 -5.64 -8.58
CA PRO A 342 -15.06 -6.19 -7.54
C PRO A 342 -14.32 -5.12 -6.71
N PHE A 343 -13.75 -4.10 -7.36
CA PHE A 343 -13.08 -3.00 -6.67
C PHE A 343 -14.06 -2.19 -5.79
N SER A 344 -15.25 -1.89 -6.30
CA SER A 344 -16.29 -1.20 -5.55
C SER A 344 -16.74 -1.99 -4.32
N ALA A 345 -16.80 -3.33 -4.41
CA ALA A 345 -17.11 -4.20 -3.29
C ALA A 345 -16.00 -4.18 -2.22
N VAL A 346 -14.72 -4.26 -2.63
CA VAL A 346 -13.56 -4.13 -1.72
C VAL A 346 -13.61 -2.79 -0.98
N LEU A 347 -13.89 -1.70 -1.69
CA LEU A 347 -13.98 -0.37 -1.10
C LEU A 347 -15.16 -0.22 -0.13
N GLY A 348 -16.32 -0.79 -0.47
CA GLY A 348 -17.46 -0.85 0.44
C GLY A 348 -17.18 -1.65 1.71
N ALA A 349 -16.48 -2.79 1.58
CA ALA A 349 -16.06 -3.60 2.72
C ALA A 349 -15.05 -2.85 3.61
N LEU A 350 -14.07 -2.17 3.02
CA LEU A 350 -13.09 -1.34 3.74
C LEU A 350 -13.80 -0.25 4.58
N LEU A 351 -14.69 0.52 3.97
CA LEU A 351 -15.44 1.58 4.65
C LEU A 351 -16.34 1.03 5.77
N THR A 352 -16.95 -0.13 5.55
CA THR A 352 -17.75 -0.82 6.58
C THR A 352 -16.90 -1.23 7.78
N HIS A 353 -15.72 -1.79 7.54
CA HIS A 353 -14.78 -2.16 8.60
C HIS A 353 -14.26 -0.94 9.37
N LEU A 354 -13.94 0.15 8.67
CA LEU A 354 -13.52 1.41 9.30
C LEU A 354 -14.61 1.99 10.20
N ALA A 355 -15.85 2.07 9.70
CA ALA A 355 -16.98 2.56 10.50
C ALA A 355 -17.24 1.69 11.75
N ALA A 356 -17.06 0.37 11.65
CA ALA A 356 -17.16 -0.53 12.79
C ALA A 356 -16.05 -0.29 13.83
N ASN A 357 -14.82 -0.08 13.38
CA ASN A 357 -13.69 0.25 14.26
C ASN A 357 -13.91 1.58 14.99
N ASP A 358 -14.41 2.61 14.29
CA ASP A 358 -14.73 3.90 14.89
C ASP A 358 -15.81 3.79 15.96
N ALA A 359 -16.84 2.97 15.71
CA ALA A 359 -17.91 2.73 16.68
C ALA A 359 -17.36 2.04 17.94
N LEU A 360 -16.46 1.06 17.77
CA LEU A 360 -15.79 0.38 18.88
C LEU A 360 -14.89 1.35 19.67
N ALA A 361 -14.10 2.17 18.99
CA ALA A 361 -13.24 3.17 19.64
C ALA A 361 -14.04 4.19 20.46
N LYS A 362 -15.16 4.69 19.92
CA LYS A 362 -16.09 5.58 20.62
C LYS A 362 -16.72 4.92 21.86
N SER A 363 -16.99 3.62 21.80
CA SER A 363 -17.55 2.88 22.95
C SER A 363 -16.53 2.58 24.05
N ALA A 364 -15.23 2.56 23.73
CA ALA A 364 -14.14 2.25 24.65
C ALA A 364 -13.54 3.50 25.33
N ALA A 365 -13.85 4.71 24.86
CA ALA A 365 -13.39 5.94 25.47
C ALA A 365 -14.05 6.14 26.86
N PRO A 366 -13.27 6.35 27.94
CA PRO A 366 -13.84 6.62 29.26
C PRO A 366 -14.62 7.93 29.24
N SER A 367 -15.86 7.87 29.73
CA SER A 367 -16.84 8.97 29.81
C SER A 367 -16.39 10.16 30.64
#